data_AF-A0AAD2CHX3-F1
#
_entry.id   AF-A0AAD2CHX3-F1
#
_cell.length_a   1.000
_cell.length_b   1.000
_cell.length_c   1.000
_cell.angle_alpha   90.00
_cell.angle_beta   90.00
_cell.angle_gamma   90.00
#
_symmetry.space_group_name_H-M   'P 1'
#
loop_
_entity.id
_entity.type
_entity.pdbx_description
1 polymer ?
#
loop_
_entity_poly.entity_id
_entity_poly.type
_entity_poly.pdbx_seq_one_letter_code
_entity_poly.pdbx_strand_id
1 'polypeptide(L)'
;MKFFRKKKKQQQQPQQQLVESPEPKPSIDDEPVIIDAIGSSGSEKDGSDPPSASNDIEKSSAYLRQQDDDEGEIMGKIPKFLLPKGVTDIKKENAMIGAAILFLMFILLIVDATSSETKTLHETGNGGSFNPNFFYAWKTNVAFIGNINFVLNDIPRLTQYVSGNKITQDSCLHQKGSLLNILKTGNGMLGRWATSPAVMANNGLYDYGACSVPQLLLGSDDSLVYRNQNGAFYDDGYNPCLNDEDYYYYEISGKNSTKSWDYVVMADQAKRMSFDFSREPSLMALNYTYAPILNQGSAKPIIVQPHAFWSSNENMTGLTDVPTFTSMIYSGAQEYKSFLDSYLSSKQSARIAPVGNAFLAVYDDHPDLYNSLFLSSGVQPSPIGSLLYSLTIYASIYKTMPPRSNVMMNDMSQLFSTSRKVYSEGSSTLPTQQQAKILYKVARRVTLKGYKSKSFVESSS
;
A
#
# COMPACT_ATOMS: atom_id res chain seq x y z
N MET A 1 -70.95 -10.31 23.59
CA MET A 1 -71.93 -9.74 22.65
C MET A 1 -71.93 -8.22 22.77
N LYS A 2 -71.89 -7.52 21.61
CA LYS A 2 -72.05 -6.05 21.37
C LYS A 2 -70.91 -5.14 21.86
N PHE A 3 -69.97 -4.75 20.98
CA PHE A 3 -69.99 -3.72 19.91
C PHE A 3 -69.46 -2.36 20.39
N PHE A 4 -68.24 -2.00 19.99
CA PHE A 4 -67.75 -0.62 19.98
C PHE A 4 -67.31 -0.20 18.57
N ARG A 5 -67.82 0.96 18.16
CA ARG A 5 -67.72 1.62 16.84
C ARG A 5 -66.31 2.18 16.58
N LYS A 6 -65.79 1.93 15.37
CA LYS A 6 -64.66 2.66 14.75
C LYS A 6 -65.14 4.03 14.23
N LYS A 7 -64.35 5.08 14.46
CA LYS A 7 -64.41 6.36 13.73
C LYS A 7 -63.17 6.50 12.84
N LYS A 8 -63.39 6.72 11.53
CA LYS A 8 -62.40 7.20 10.56
C LYS A 8 -62.25 8.72 10.72
N LYS A 9 -61.03 9.24 10.60
CA LYS A 9 -60.76 10.65 10.27
C LYS A 9 -59.86 10.71 9.04
N GLN A 10 -60.23 11.60 8.13
CA GLN A 10 -59.64 11.88 6.83
C GLN A 10 -58.28 12.58 6.96
N GLN A 11 -57.36 12.24 6.06
CA GLN A 11 -56.11 12.97 5.79
C GLN A 11 -56.40 14.12 4.82
N GLN A 12 -55.89 15.32 5.12
CA GLN A 12 -55.77 16.45 4.21
C GLN A 12 -54.30 16.63 3.84
N GLN A 13 -54.01 16.76 2.54
CA GLN A 13 -52.71 17.13 1.98
C GLN A 13 -52.53 18.66 2.04
N PRO A 14 -51.32 19.19 2.30
CA PRO A 14 -51.02 20.60 2.12
C PRO A 14 -50.59 20.92 0.67
N GLN A 15 -51.15 22.01 0.14
CA GLN A 15 -50.82 22.63 -1.14
C GLN A 15 -49.47 23.36 -1.07
N GLN A 16 -48.65 23.21 -2.10
CA GLN A 16 -47.43 24.00 -2.34
C GLN A 16 -47.79 25.28 -3.11
N GLN A 17 -47.37 26.44 -2.59
CA GLN A 17 -47.42 27.72 -3.29
C GLN A 17 -46.06 27.99 -3.96
N LEU A 18 -46.09 28.22 -5.27
CA LEU A 18 -44.96 28.76 -6.03
C LEU A 18 -44.75 30.24 -5.67
N VAL A 19 -43.49 30.61 -5.45
CA VAL A 19 -43.04 32.01 -5.33
C VAL A 19 -42.29 32.34 -6.62
N GLU A 20 -42.87 33.23 -7.43
CA GLU A 20 -42.22 33.85 -8.59
C GLU A 20 -41.37 35.04 -8.14
N SER A 21 -40.14 35.10 -8.65
CA SER A 21 -39.15 36.18 -8.43
C SER A 21 -39.19 37.14 -9.62
N PRO A 22 -39.16 38.48 -9.41
CA PRO A 22 -39.22 39.43 -10.52
C PRO A 22 -37.84 39.71 -11.13
N GLU A 23 -37.84 39.81 -12.47
CA GLU A 23 -36.74 40.31 -13.31
C GLU A 23 -36.44 41.80 -13.08
N PRO A 24 -35.19 42.26 -13.26
CA PRO A 24 -34.87 43.66 -13.53
C PRO A 24 -34.56 43.90 -15.02
N LYS A 25 -35.07 45.02 -15.54
CA LYS A 25 -34.73 45.60 -16.86
C LYS A 25 -33.82 46.84 -16.69
N PRO A 26 -33.18 47.31 -17.78
CA PRO A 26 -31.80 47.81 -17.78
C PRO A 26 -31.70 49.34 -17.90
N SER A 27 -30.50 49.90 -17.65
CA SER A 27 -30.09 51.19 -18.25
C SER A 27 -28.59 51.53 -18.07
N ILE A 28 -27.94 51.79 -19.22
CA ILE A 28 -27.06 52.94 -19.56
C ILE A 28 -25.57 52.88 -19.17
N ASP A 29 -24.76 52.69 -20.22
CA ASP A 29 -23.59 53.47 -20.71
C ASP A 29 -22.65 54.18 -19.72
N ASP A 30 -21.35 53.83 -19.80
CA ASP A 30 -20.27 54.75 -20.21
C ASP A 30 -18.91 54.00 -20.29
N GLU A 31 -18.35 53.94 -21.50
CA GLU A 31 -16.92 53.75 -21.82
C GLU A 31 -16.37 55.13 -22.31
N PRO A 32 -15.06 55.36 -22.53
CA PRO A 32 -13.85 54.63 -22.13
C PRO A 32 -12.74 55.55 -21.55
N VAL A 33 -11.63 54.97 -21.07
CA VAL A 33 -10.35 55.69 -20.97
C VAL A 33 -9.26 54.91 -21.70
N ILE A 34 -8.76 55.53 -22.77
CA ILE A 34 -7.54 55.19 -23.51
C ILE A 34 -6.39 55.98 -22.89
N ILE A 35 -5.27 55.33 -22.54
CA ILE A 35 -3.91 55.90 -22.73
C ILE A 35 -2.95 54.77 -23.14
N ASP A 36 -2.20 55.07 -24.19
CA ASP A 36 -1.22 54.25 -24.90
C ASP A 36 0.08 53.90 -24.15
N ALA A 37 0.62 52.75 -24.57
CA ALA A 37 2.01 52.41 -24.93
C ALA A 37 3.21 52.86 -24.06
N ILE A 38 4.10 51.89 -23.76
CA ILE A 38 5.50 51.84 -24.23
C ILE A 38 5.97 50.38 -24.12
N GLY A 39 6.59 49.88 -25.19
CA GLY A 39 7.04 48.48 -25.32
C GLY A 39 8.47 48.21 -24.87
N SER A 40 8.84 46.93 -24.93
CA SER A 40 10.01 46.40 -25.66
C SER A 40 10.59 45.14 -25.00
N SER A 41 11.05 44.23 -25.88
CA SER A 41 12.03 43.16 -25.69
C SER A 41 11.62 41.86 -25.00
N GLY A 42 11.26 40.88 -25.84
CA GLY A 42 12.06 39.68 -26.11
C GLY A 42 12.56 38.83 -24.93
N SER A 43 11.97 37.65 -24.77
CA SER A 43 12.73 36.39 -24.73
C SER A 43 11.78 35.20 -24.79
N GLU A 44 11.97 34.36 -25.80
CA GLU A 44 11.46 32.99 -25.83
C GLU A 44 12.06 32.21 -24.66
N LYS A 45 11.19 31.65 -23.82
CA LYS A 45 11.51 30.50 -22.99
C LYS A 45 10.34 29.53 -23.08
N ASP A 46 10.58 28.43 -23.80
CA ASP A 46 9.86 27.17 -23.60
C ASP A 46 10.09 26.74 -22.15
N GLY A 47 9.05 26.93 -21.34
CA GLY A 47 8.92 26.35 -20.01
C GLY A 47 7.64 25.54 -20.01
N SER A 48 7.76 24.23 -20.25
CA SER A 48 6.70 23.29 -19.88
C SER A 48 6.67 23.23 -18.36
N ASP A 49 5.85 24.09 -17.75
CA ASP A 49 5.59 24.06 -16.33
C ASP A 49 5.08 22.66 -15.92
N PRO A 50 5.63 22.04 -14.85
CA PRO A 50 5.04 20.82 -14.32
C PRO A 50 3.63 21.13 -13.80
N PRO A 51 2.67 20.19 -13.96
CA PRO A 51 1.27 20.43 -13.62
C PRO A 51 1.12 20.80 -12.13
N SER A 52 0.28 21.81 -11.85
CA SER A 52 0.08 22.33 -10.51
C SER A 52 -0.59 21.29 -9.59
N ALA A 53 0.00 21.12 -8.41
CA ALA A 53 -0.25 19.99 -7.51
C ALA A 53 -1.58 20.03 -6.72
N SER A 54 -2.36 21.12 -6.78
CA SER A 54 -3.62 21.24 -6.01
C SER A 54 -4.81 20.56 -6.67
N ASN A 55 -4.75 20.27 -7.97
CA ASN A 55 -5.87 19.67 -8.73
C ASN A 55 -5.81 18.14 -8.84
N ASP A 56 -4.79 17.50 -8.26
CA ASP A 56 -4.53 16.08 -8.51
C ASP A 56 -5.32 15.11 -7.63
N ILE A 57 -5.86 15.56 -6.50
CA ILE A 57 -6.56 14.67 -5.55
C ILE A 57 -8.07 14.61 -5.84
N GLU A 58 -8.70 15.73 -6.22
CA GLU A 58 -10.06 15.68 -6.79
C GLU A 58 -10.09 14.87 -8.09
N LYS A 59 -9.09 15.06 -8.97
CA LYS A 59 -8.90 14.19 -10.15
C LYS A 59 -8.67 12.73 -9.76
N SER A 60 -7.91 12.44 -8.71
CA SER A 60 -7.70 11.06 -8.20
C SER A 60 -9.01 10.38 -7.79
N SER A 61 -9.94 11.09 -7.13
CA SER A 61 -11.25 10.53 -6.75
C SER A 61 -12.17 10.27 -7.96
N ALA A 62 -12.15 11.12 -8.98
CA ALA A 62 -12.82 10.87 -10.25
C ALA A 62 -12.16 9.73 -11.04
N TYR A 63 -10.85 9.53 -10.89
CA TYR A 63 -10.05 8.54 -11.62
C TYR A 63 -10.18 7.12 -11.05
N LEU A 64 -10.38 6.96 -9.73
CA LEU A 64 -10.64 5.64 -9.13
C LEU A 64 -11.92 5.00 -9.67
N ARG A 65 -12.88 5.80 -10.16
CA ARG A 65 -14.11 5.30 -10.80
C ARG A 65 -13.86 4.68 -12.18
N GLN A 66 -12.86 5.14 -12.92
CA GLN A 66 -12.52 4.63 -14.26
C GLN A 66 -11.71 3.32 -14.21
N GLN A 67 -11.15 3.00 -13.04
CA GLN A 67 -10.22 1.89 -12.84
C GLN A 67 -10.89 0.48 -12.85
N ASP A 68 -12.16 0.39 -12.48
CA ASP A 68 -12.91 -0.88 -12.53
C ASP A 68 -13.20 -1.29 -14.00
N ASP A 69 -13.26 -0.31 -14.93
CA ASP A 69 -13.65 -0.52 -16.33
C ASP A 69 -12.45 -0.82 -17.26
N ASP A 70 -11.30 -0.14 -17.07
CA ASP A 70 -10.14 -0.27 -17.97
C ASP A 70 -9.37 -1.60 -17.80
N GLU A 71 -9.47 -2.27 -16.63
CA GLU A 71 -8.68 -3.48 -16.34
C GLU A 71 -9.25 -4.77 -16.95
N GLY A 72 -10.54 -4.77 -17.31
CA GLY A 72 -11.16 -5.88 -18.07
C GLY A 72 -10.56 -6.05 -19.47
N GLU A 73 -10.11 -4.96 -20.08
CA GLU A 73 -9.46 -4.94 -21.40
C GLU A 73 -7.98 -5.39 -21.32
N ILE A 74 -7.33 -5.18 -20.16
CA ILE A 74 -5.91 -5.47 -19.92
C ILE A 74 -5.62 -6.96 -19.68
N MET A 75 -6.63 -7.77 -19.32
CA MET A 75 -6.48 -9.22 -19.08
C MET A 75 -6.12 -10.03 -20.34
N GLY A 76 -6.24 -9.45 -21.54
CA GLY A 76 -5.89 -10.09 -22.81
C GLY A 76 -4.37 -10.16 -23.13
N LYS A 77 -3.52 -9.47 -22.36
CA LYS A 77 -2.06 -9.44 -22.59
C LYS A 77 -1.30 -9.60 -21.27
N ILE A 78 -1.07 -10.85 -20.86
CA ILE A 78 0.00 -11.14 -19.88
C ILE A 78 1.34 -10.87 -20.59
N PRO A 79 2.18 -9.94 -20.11
CA PRO A 79 3.48 -9.69 -20.74
C PRO A 79 4.33 -10.96 -20.80
N LYS A 80 4.97 -11.21 -21.95
CA LYS A 80 5.77 -12.43 -22.19
C LYS A 80 6.90 -12.64 -21.18
N PHE A 81 7.36 -11.60 -20.47
CA PHE A 81 8.39 -11.71 -19.45
C PHE A 81 7.89 -12.30 -18.12
N LEU A 82 6.57 -12.26 -17.84
CA LEU A 82 5.97 -12.92 -16.67
C LEU A 82 5.84 -14.43 -16.85
N LEU A 83 6.04 -14.93 -18.06
CA LEU A 83 6.10 -16.36 -18.34
C LEU A 83 7.57 -16.79 -18.29
N PRO A 84 7.94 -17.79 -17.47
CA PRO A 84 9.30 -18.32 -17.49
C PRO A 84 9.65 -18.76 -18.93
N LYS A 85 10.87 -18.41 -19.38
CA LYS A 85 11.40 -18.80 -20.70
C LYS A 85 11.25 -20.33 -20.85
N GLY A 86 10.35 -20.78 -21.73
CA GLY A 86 10.09 -22.20 -21.99
C GLY A 86 8.62 -22.63 -21.92
N VAL A 87 7.69 -21.76 -21.51
CA VAL A 87 6.26 -22.09 -21.44
C VAL A 87 5.50 -21.48 -22.62
N THR A 88 5.72 -22.01 -23.83
CA THR A 88 4.83 -21.75 -24.98
C THR A 88 4.55 -23.07 -25.69
N ASP A 89 3.64 -23.84 -25.08
CA ASP A 89 2.76 -24.88 -25.67
C ASP A 89 2.59 -26.06 -24.71
N ILE A 90 1.61 -25.97 -23.82
CA ILE A 90 1.03 -27.14 -23.15
C ILE A 90 -0.48 -26.98 -23.15
N LYS A 91 -1.11 -27.34 -24.28
CA LYS A 91 -2.53 -27.72 -24.28
C LYS A 91 -2.61 -29.22 -24.00
N LYS A 92 -3.33 -29.56 -22.92
CA LYS A 92 -3.85 -30.89 -22.55
C LYS A 92 -2.81 -31.98 -22.20
N GLU A 93 -2.13 -31.88 -21.05
CA GLU A 93 -1.54 -33.08 -20.41
C GLU A 93 -1.27 -32.99 -18.89
N ASN A 94 -1.95 -32.11 -18.15
CA ASN A 94 -1.63 -31.86 -16.73
C ASN A 94 -2.40 -32.69 -15.69
N ALA A 95 -2.72 -33.96 -15.99
CA ALA A 95 -3.24 -34.88 -14.98
C ALA A 95 -2.21 -35.94 -14.55
N MET A 96 -1.23 -36.29 -15.40
CA MET A 96 -0.25 -37.36 -15.10
C MET A 96 1.04 -36.86 -14.44
N ILE A 97 1.46 -35.62 -14.69
CA ILE A 97 2.73 -35.08 -14.15
C ILE A 97 2.61 -34.81 -12.63
N GLY A 98 1.44 -34.40 -12.15
CA GLY A 98 1.19 -34.18 -10.71
C GLY A 98 1.29 -35.46 -9.87
N ALA A 99 0.86 -36.61 -10.41
CA ALA A 99 0.94 -37.88 -9.71
C ALA A 99 2.39 -38.43 -9.61
N ALA A 100 3.20 -38.20 -10.65
CA ALA A 100 4.60 -38.64 -10.66
C ALA A 100 5.48 -37.84 -9.66
N ILE A 101 5.23 -36.55 -9.51
CA ILE A 101 5.97 -35.69 -8.56
C ILE A 101 5.60 -36.03 -7.10
N LEU A 102 4.32 -36.30 -6.83
CA LEU A 102 3.87 -36.77 -5.51
C LEU A 102 4.46 -38.15 -5.15
N PHE A 103 4.59 -39.06 -6.12
CA PHE A 103 5.20 -40.37 -5.91
C PHE A 103 6.71 -40.27 -5.64
N LEU A 104 7.42 -39.36 -6.32
CA LEU A 104 8.85 -39.15 -6.08
C LEU A 104 9.14 -38.49 -4.72
N MET A 105 8.27 -37.58 -4.26
CA MET A 105 8.38 -36.99 -2.92
C MET A 105 8.09 -37.99 -1.80
N PHE A 106 7.21 -38.98 -2.04
CA PHE A 106 6.93 -40.03 -1.06
C PHE A 106 8.10 -41.01 -0.90
N ILE A 107 8.87 -41.26 -1.96
CA ILE A 107 10.08 -42.10 -1.90
C ILE A 107 11.21 -41.40 -1.15
N LEU A 108 11.36 -40.08 -1.28
CA LEU A 108 12.39 -39.31 -0.57
C LEU A 108 12.10 -39.19 0.94
N LEU A 109 10.84 -39.18 1.36
CA LEU A 109 10.45 -39.17 2.78
C LEU A 109 10.71 -40.51 3.50
N ILE A 110 10.78 -41.62 2.77
CA ILE A 110 11.09 -42.93 3.36
C ILE A 110 12.60 -43.12 3.60
N VAL A 111 13.44 -42.39 2.87
CA VAL A 111 14.91 -42.51 2.98
C VAL A 111 15.48 -41.70 4.16
N ASP A 112 14.77 -40.68 4.66
CA ASP A 112 15.26 -39.80 5.73
C ASP A 112 14.90 -40.28 7.16
N ALA A 113 14.22 -41.43 7.29
CA ALA A 113 13.81 -42.00 8.58
C ALA A 113 14.89 -42.83 9.30
N THR A 114 16.12 -42.93 8.76
CA THR A 114 17.21 -43.72 9.36
C THR A 114 18.51 -42.93 9.51
N SER A 115 18.52 -41.90 10.35
CA SER A 115 19.75 -41.47 11.03
C SER A 115 19.43 -40.73 12.34
N SER A 116 19.26 -41.47 13.44
CA SER A 116 19.30 -40.87 14.78
C SER A 116 20.68 -41.11 15.39
N GLU A 117 21.55 -40.11 15.32
CA GLU A 117 22.69 -40.01 16.24
C GLU A 117 22.40 -38.88 17.24
N THR A 118 21.97 -39.29 18.43
CA THR A 118 21.90 -38.44 19.62
C THR A 118 23.30 -38.10 20.10
N LYS A 119 23.75 -36.86 19.91
CA LYS A 119 24.87 -36.28 20.67
C LYS A 119 24.34 -35.42 21.80
N THR A 120 24.50 -35.93 23.01
CA THR A 120 24.36 -35.24 24.28
C THR A 120 25.42 -34.15 24.41
N LEU A 121 25.00 -32.89 24.44
CA LEU A 121 25.85 -31.75 24.75
C LEU A 121 25.74 -31.44 26.26
N HIS A 122 26.85 -31.63 26.96
CA HIS A 122 27.04 -31.24 28.35
C HIS A 122 26.98 -29.71 28.48
N GLU A 123 26.02 -29.22 29.27
CA GLU A 123 25.99 -27.84 29.75
C GLU A 123 27.07 -27.64 30.82
N THR A 124 28.14 -26.94 30.49
CA THR A 124 28.96 -26.26 31.50
C THR A 124 28.52 -24.80 31.55
N GLY A 125 27.71 -24.50 32.55
CA GLY A 125 27.31 -23.14 32.89
C GLY A 125 28.52 -22.28 33.23
N ASN A 126 28.70 -21.21 32.47
CA ASN A 126 29.52 -20.09 32.88
C ASN A 126 28.68 -18.83 32.71
N GLY A 127 28.38 -18.17 33.84
CA GLY A 127 27.54 -16.99 33.94
C GLY A 127 28.16 -15.77 33.27
N GLY A 128 28.14 -15.75 31.93
CA GLY A 128 28.41 -14.56 31.15
C GLY A 128 27.30 -13.55 31.38
N SER A 129 27.62 -12.47 32.12
CA SER A 129 26.79 -11.26 32.20
C SER A 129 26.36 -10.86 30.80
N PHE A 130 25.08 -11.08 30.49
CA PHE A 130 24.46 -10.70 29.23
C PHE A 130 24.64 -9.20 29.04
N ASN A 131 25.48 -8.77 28.10
CA ASN A 131 25.66 -7.37 27.79
C ASN A 131 24.48 -6.95 26.90
N PRO A 132 23.48 -6.21 27.41
CA PRO A 132 22.32 -5.81 26.63
C PRO A 132 22.67 -4.91 25.44
N ASN A 133 23.90 -4.37 25.38
CA ASN A 133 24.38 -3.52 24.29
C ASN A 133 24.81 -4.29 23.04
N PHE A 134 24.93 -5.63 23.08
CA PHE A 134 25.33 -6.41 21.89
C PHE A 134 24.23 -6.49 20.80
N PHE A 135 22.97 -6.24 21.17
CA PHE A 135 21.83 -6.25 20.23
C PHE A 135 21.53 -4.89 19.56
N TYR A 136 22.34 -3.85 19.82
CA TYR A 136 22.00 -2.48 19.41
C TYR A 136 22.47 -2.08 17.99
N ALA A 137 23.21 -2.93 17.27
CA ALA A 137 23.80 -2.56 15.99
C ALA A 137 23.15 -3.15 14.73
N TRP A 138 22.22 -4.11 14.87
CA TRP A 138 21.64 -4.80 13.70
C TRP A 138 20.55 -3.94 13.06
N LYS A 139 20.81 -3.47 11.84
CA LYS A 139 19.80 -2.84 10.98
C LYS A 139 19.00 -3.93 10.27
N THR A 140 17.69 -3.72 10.16
CA THR A 140 16.77 -4.59 9.40
C THR A 140 16.47 -3.93 8.06
N ASN A 141 16.78 -4.61 6.96
CA ASN A 141 16.46 -4.15 5.62
C ASN A 141 15.02 -4.54 5.27
N VAL A 142 14.20 -3.55 4.91
CA VAL A 142 12.78 -3.76 4.58
C VAL A 142 12.45 -3.15 3.21
N ALA A 143 12.03 -3.99 2.27
CA ALA A 143 11.50 -3.53 0.98
C ALA A 143 10.00 -3.24 1.11
N PHE A 144 9.53 -2.17 0.48
CA PHE A 144 8.10 -1.85 0.40
C PHE A 144 7.61 -1.89 -1.04
N ILE A 145 6.56 -2.67 -1.29
CA ILE A 145 5.90 -2.80 -2.58
C ILE A 145 4.41 -2.57 -2.35
N GLY A 146 3.85 -1.60 -3.05
CA GLY A 146 2.43 -1.34 -2.89
C GLY A 146 1.98 -0.02 -3.48
N ASN A 147 0.88 0.46 -2.94
CA ASN A 147 0.04 1.43 -3.62
C ASN A 147 -0.16 2.72 -2.85
N ILE A 148 -1.20 3.47 -3.21
CA ILE A 148 -1.55 4.75 -2.61
C ILE A 148 -1.50 4.74 -1.06
N ASN A 149 -1.81 3.62 -0.42
CA ASN A 149 -1.71 3.50 1.04
C ASN A 149 -0.29 3.76 1.55
N PHE A 150 0.76 3.31 0.84
CA PHE A 150 2.16 3.57 1.21
C PHE A 150 2.69 4.91 0.71
N VAL A 151 2.17 5.38 -0.43
CA VAL A 151 2.59 6.64 -1.05
C VAL A 151 2.20 7.82 -0.18
N LEU A 152 0.99 7.78 0.37
CA LEU A 152 0.47 8.87 1.18
C LEU A 152 1.17 8.88 2.53
N ASN A 153 1.72 10.05 2.85
CA ASN A 153 2.49 10.32 4.07
C ASN A 153 3.77 9.48 4.20
N ASP A 154 4.19 8.81 3.12
CA ASP A 154 5.43 8.05 3.02
C ASP A 154 5.60 7.03 4.16
N ILE A 155 4.68 6.06 4.21
CA ILE A 155 4.68 4.98 5.22
C ILE A 155 6.05 4.27 5.33
N PRO A 156 6.81 4.01 4.25
CA PRO A 156 8.15 3.45 4.38
C PRO A 156 9.07 4.31 5.26
N ARG A 157 9.18 5.62 4.99
CA ARG A 157 10.02 6.52 5.82
C ARG A 157 9.45 6.71 7.22
N LEU A 158 8.13 6.77 7.40
CA LEU A 158 7.50 6.82 8.72
C LEU A 158 7.79 5.55 9.54
N THR A 159 7.74 4.36 8.92
CA THR A 159 8.06 3.08 9.55
C THR A 159 9.53 3.02 9.95
N GLN A 160 10.43 3.51 9.08
CA GLN A 160 11.84 3.71 9.41
C GLN A 160 12.01 4.66 10.61
N TYR A 161 11.30 5.78 10.63
CA TYR A 161 11.40 6.78 11.69
C TYR A 161 10.99 6.22 13.05
N VAL A 162 9.79 5.62 13.15
CA VAL A 162 9.29 5.05 14.42
C VAL A 162 10.18 3.92 14.94
N SER A 163 10.92 3.24 14.05
CA SER A 163 11.92 2.24 14.43
C SER A 163 13.15 2.81 15.16
N GLY A 164 13.32 4.14 15.15
CA GLY A 164 14.55 4.79 15.59
C GLY A 164 15.69 4.55 14.60
N ASN A 165 15.38 4.53 13.29
CA ASN A 165 16.33 4.24 12.21
C ASN A 165 17.00 2.85 12.27
N LYS A 166 16.36 1.88 12.96
CA LYS A 166 16.76 0.47 12.95
C LYS A 166 16.33 -0.23 11.66
N ILE A 167 15.28 0.26 11.01
CA ILE A 167 14.89 -0.16 9.67
C ILE A 167 15.64 0.71 8.66
N THR A 168 16.27 0.06 7.69
CA THR A 168 16.68 0.63 6.40
C THR A 168 15.66 0.20 5.35
N GLN A 169 15.16 1.13 4.55
CA GLN A 169 14.10 0.85 3.59
C GLN A 169 14.43 1.32 2.18
N ASP A 170 13.80 0.67 1.21
CA ASP A 170 13.66 1.12 -0.18
C ASP A 170 12.30 0.64 -0.67
N SER A 171 11.80 1.22 -1.78
CA SER A 171 10.42 1.00 -2.19
C SER A 171 10.21 1.07 -3.69
N CYS A 172 9.32 0.24 -4.21
CA CYS A 172 8.75 0.36 -5.55
C CYS A 172 7.24 0.55 -5.37
N LEU A 173 6.78 1.80 -5.41
CA LEU A 173 5.39 2.16 -5.12
C LEU A 173 4.70 2.71 -6.36
N HIS A 174 3.41 2.46 -6.48
CA HIS A 174 2.59 3.00 -7.57
C HIS A 174 1.18 3.32 -7.09
N GLN A 175 0.70 4.56 -7.22
CA GLN A 175 -0.58 4.97 -6.60
C GLN A 175 -1.76 4.05 -6.95
N LYS A 176 -1.87 3.68 -8.23
CA LYS A 176 -2.94 2.81 -8.78
C LYS A 176 -2.55 1.32 -8.81
N GLY A 177 -1.45 0.96 -8.15
CA GLY A 177 -0.90 -0.37 -8.22
C GLY A 177 -1.74 -1.41 -7.48
N SER A 178 -2.21 -2.44 -8.17
CA SER A 178 -2.30 -3.77 -7.57
C SER A 178 -0.91 -4.41 -7.56
N LEU A 179 -0.74 -5.54 -6.87
CA LEU A 179 0.54 -6.28 -6.93
C LEU A 179 0.92 -6.65 -8.36
N LEU A 180 -0.04 -6.98 -9.22
CA LEU A 180 0.20 -7.25 -10.63
C LEU A 180 0.53 -5.97 -11.42
N ASN A 181 -0.23 -4.89 -11.21
CA ASN A 181 -0.02 -3.67 -11.99
C ASN A 181 1.37 -3.07 -11.72
N ILE A 182 1.87 -3.12 -10.48
CA ILE A 182 3.22 -2.64 -10.15
C ILE A 182 4.30 -3.44 -10.90
N LEU A 183 4.10 -4.74 -11.16
CA LEU A 183 5.02 -5.50 -12.00
C LEU A 183 5.02 -5.02 -13.46
N LYS A 184 3.88 -4.52 -13.94
CA LYS A 184 3.72 -4.06 -15.32
C LYS A 184 4.22 -2.62 -15.52
N THR A 185 3.96 -1.72 -14.57
CA THR A 185 4.28 -0.29 -14.70
C THR A 185 5.57 0.11 -13.98
N GLY A 186 5.97 -0.67 -12.97
CA GLY A 186 7.08 -0.34 -12.09
C GLY A 186 6.70 0.72 -11.04
N ASN A 187 7.70 1.52 -10.64
CA ASN A 187 7.51 2.60 -9.69
C ASN A 187 6.76 3.76 -10.36
N GLY A 188 5.81 4.39 -9.68
CA GLY A 188 4.99 5.49 -10.20
C GLY A 188 5.18 6.80 -9.44
N MET A 189 6.34 7.01 -8.82
CA MET A 189 6.57 8.14 -7.92
C MET A 189 7.15 9.39 -8.61
N LEU A 190 7.42 9.33 -9.91
CA LEU A 190 7.83 10.51 -10.68
C LEU A 190 6.75 11.59 -10.59
N GLY A 191 7.16 12.83 -10.35
CA GLY A 191 6.27 13.98 -10.13
C GLY A 191 5.50 13.96 -8.80
N ARG A 192 5.41 12.81 -8.11
CA ARG A 192 4.77 12.71 -6.78
C ARG A 192 5.73 13.03 -5.66
N TRP A 193 6.97 12.55 -5.78
CA TRP A 193 8.04 12.78 -4.80
C TRP A 193 9.15 13.68 -5.33
N ALA A 194 8.87 14.49 -6.36
CA ALA A 194 9.74 15.60 -6.77
C ALA A 194 9.58 16.77 -5.77
N THR A 195 10.00 16.57 -4.53
CA THR A 195 9.82 17.51 -3.40
C THR A 195 11.16 17.78 -2.71
N SER A 196 11.30 18.92 -2.03
CA SER A 196 12.53 19.26 -1.32
C SER A 196 12.99 18.18 -0.31
N PRO A 197 12.11 17.54 0.49
CA PRO A 197 12.49 16.45 1.40
C PRO A 197 12.94 15.15 0.70
N ALA A 198 12.68 15.02 -0.60
CA ALA A 198 13.09 13.88 -1.39
C ALA A 198 14.43 14.09 -2.11
N VAL A 199 14.97 15.32 -2.16
CA VAL A 199 16.25 15.60 -2.84
C VAL A 199 17.38 14.83 -2.19
N MET A 200 18.13 14.09 -3.01
CA MET A 200 19.32 13.34 -2.62
C MET A 200 20.53 14.28 -2.58
N ALA A 201 21.30 14.19 -1.49
CA ALA A 201 22.36 15.15 -1.17
C ALA A 201 23.51 15.23 -2.21
N ASN A 202 23.70 14.20 -3.04
CA ASN A 202 24.92 14.04 -3.82
C ASN A 202 24.80 14.43 -5.29
N ASN A 203 23.59 14.53 -5.83
CA ASN A 203 23.37 14.71 -7.27
C ASN A 203 22.16 15.57 -7.62
N GLY A 204 21.41 16.07 -6.64
CA GLY A 204 20.21 16.88 -6.88
C GLY A 204 19.02 16.09 -7.46
N LEU A 205 19.14 14.77 -7.62
CA LEU A 205 18.03 13.90 -8.00
C LEU A 205 17.10 13.68 -6.80
N TYR A 206 15.87 13.24 -7.06
CA TYR A 206 14.90 12.92 -6.01
C TYR A 206 14.90 11.43 -5.70
N ASP A 207 14.73 11.05 -4.43
CA ASP A 207 14.55 9.66 -3.99
C ASP A 207 13.14 9.17 -4.35
N TYR A 208 12.98 8.63 -5.56
CA TYR A 208 11.75 7.98 -5.98
C TYR A 208 11.65 6.52 -5.49
N GLY A 209 12.76 5.93 -5.03
CA GLY A 209 12.91 4.50 -4.77
C GLY A 209 13.30 3.69 -6.02
N ALA A 210 13.34 2.37 -5.90
CA ALA A 210 13.66 1.45 -7.00
C ALA A 210 12.62 1.55 -8.13
N CYS A 211 13.05 1.47 -9.39
CA CYS A 211 12.23 1.66 -10.58
C CYS A 211 11.32 0.49 -10.95
N SER A 212 11.67 -0.72 -10.52
CA SER A 212 10.84 -1.91 -10.71
C SER A 212 10.94 -2.83 -9.50
N VAL A 213 10.00 -3.77 -9.39
CA VAL A 213 10.02 -4.80 -8.34
C VAL A 213 11.23 -5.73 -8.48
N PRO A 214 11.57 -6.28 -9.67
CA PRO A 214 12.80 -7.08 -9.80
C PRO A 214 14.04 -6.28 -9.41
N GLN A 215 14.16 -5.03 -9.84
CA GLN A 215 15.31 -4.18 -9.45
C GLN A 215 15.36 -3.97 -7.93
N LEU A 216 14.22 -3.73 -7.28
CA LEU A 216 14.15 -3.60 -5.82
C LEU A 216 14.65 -4.86 -5.12
N LEU A 217 14.16 -6.03 -5.53
CA LEU A 217 14.34 -7.28 -4.79
C LEU A 217 15.61 -8.05 -5.16
N LEU A 218 16.09 -7.92 -6.41
CA LEU A 218 17.26 -8.61 -6.93
C LEU A 218 18.46 -7.67 -7.11
N GLY A 219 18.26 -6.35 -7.00
CA GLY A 219 19.29 -5.34 -7.26
C GLY A 219 19.42 -4.95 -8.74
N SER A 220 18.83 -5.72 -9.66
CA SER A 220 18.83 -5.45 -11.10
C SER A 220 17.52 -5.91 -11.75
N ASP A 221 17.25 -5.37 -12.94
CA ASP A 221 16.16 -5.79 -13.80
C ASP A 221 16.60 -5.67 -15.26
N ASP A 222 16.91 -6.79 -15.90
CA ASP A 222 17.38 -6.84 -17.29
C ASP A 222 16.32 -6.32 -18.29
N SER A 223 15.05 -6.25 -17.87
CA SER A 223 13.97 -5.72 -18.69
C SER A 223 13.86 -4.20 -18.59
N LEU A 224 14.51 -3.58 -17.58
CA LEU A 224 14.46 -2.14 -17.35
C LEU A 224 15.46 -1.43 -18.27
N VAL A 225 14.94 -0.81 -19.33
CA VAL A 225 15.71 0.02 -20.26
C VAL A 225 15.11 1.42 -20.33
N TYR A 226 15.95 2.44 -20.48
CA TYR A 226 15.50 3.82 -20.62
C TYR A 226 14.49 3.96 -21.77
N ARG A 227 13.43 4.75 -21.56
CA ARG A 227 12.27 4.92 -22.47
C ARG A 227 11.57 3.62 -22.87
N ASN A 228 11.77 2.54 -22.11
CA ASN A 228 11.09 1.26 -22.35
C ASN A 228 11.22 0.77 -23.81
N GLN A 229 12.39 0.94 -24.42
CA GLN A 229 12.64 0.63 -25.84
C GLN A 229 12.34 -0.83 -26.22
N ASN A 230 12.37 -1.75 -25.24
CA ASN A 230 12.04 -3.16 -25.43
C ASN A 230 10.54 -3.48 -25.22
N GLY A 231 9.72 -2.51 -24.81
CA GLY A 231 8.30 -2.68 -24.54
C GLY A 231 7.98 -3.62 -23.37
N ALA A 232 8.92 -3.82 -22.44
CA ALA A 232 8.72 -4.72 -21.30
C ALA A 232 7.72 -4.15 -20.28
N PHE A 233 7.70 -2.83 -20.10
CA PHE A 233 6.79 -2.17 -19.17
C PHE A 233 5.57 -1.56 -19.90
N TYR A 234 4.49 -1.35 -19.16
CA TYR A 234 3.45 -0.41 -19.57
C TYR A 234 3.85 0.98 -19.07
N ASP A 235 4.23 1.86 -19.99
CA ASP A 235 4.64 3.22 -19.66
C ASP A 235 3.41 4.10 -19.50
N ASP A 236 3.09 4.43 -18.26
CA ASP A 236 2.02 5.36 -17.90
C ASP A 236 2.53 6.77 -17.58
N GLY A 237 3.82 7.04 -17.88
CA GLY A 237 4.47 8.32 -17.65
C GLY A 237 4.93 8.57 -16.22
N TYR A 238 4.72 7.64 -15.28
CA TYR A 238 5.06 7.84 -13.87
C TYR A 238 6.34 7.11 -13.42
N ASN A 239 6.92 6.26 -14.28
CA ASN A 239 8.13 5.55 -13.94
C ASN A 239 9.39 6.41 -14.12
N PRO A 240 10.14 6.71 -13.04
CA PRO A 240 11.27 7.61 -13.11
C PRO A 240 12.38 7.06 -14.02
N CYS A 241 12.63 5.74 -14.05
CA CYS A 241 13.65 5.19 -14.95
C CYS A 241 13.23 5.18 -16.44
N LEU A 242 11.94 5.29 -16.73
CA LEU A 242 11.47 5.35 -18.12
C LEU A 242 11.48 6.80 -18.63
N ASN A 243 11.29 7.76 -17.73
CA ASN A 243 10.97 9.15 -18.05
C ASN A 243 12.04 10.16 -17.60
N ASP A 244 13.01 9.77 -16.77
CA ASP A 244 14.14 10.59 -16.30
C ASP A 244 15.46 9.86 -16.57
N GLU A 245 16.24 10.37 -17.52
CA GLU A 245 17.49 9.74 -17.99
C GLU A 245 18.55 9.72 -16.88
N ASP A 246 18.70 10.83 -16.15
CA ASP A 246 19.68 10.94 -15.07
C ASP A 246 19.32 9.98 -13.93
N TYR A 247 18.02 9.85 -13.62
CA TYR A 247 17.56 8.88 -12.62
C TYR A 247 17.79 7.43 -13.05
N TYR A 248 17.52 7.10 -14.32
CA TYR A 248 17.82 5.79 -14.87
C TYR A 248 19.30 5.43 -14.68
N TYR A 249 20.21 6.29 -15.14
CA TYR A 249 21.65 6.05 -15.00
C TYR A 249 22.11 6.02 -13.56
N TYR A 250 21.55 6.85 -12.68
CA TYR A 250 21.81 6.79 -11.25
C TYR A 250 21.44 5.41 -10.66
N GLU A 251 20.26 4.90 -10.95
CA GLU A 251 19.79 3.63 -10.41
C GLU A 251 20.60 2.43 -10.94
N ILE A 252 20.94 2.40 -12.24
CA ILE A 252 21.71 1.28 -12.81
C ILE A 252 23.21 1.35 -12.49
N SER A 253 23.78 2.53 -12.26
CA SER A 253 25.21 2.69 -11.92
C SER A 253 25.49 2.62 -10.42
N GLY A 254 24.53 3.06 -9.59
CA GLY A 254 24.69 3.23 -8.16
C GLY A 254 24.41 1.99 -7.31
N LYS A 255 23.72 0.97 -7.83
CA LYS A 255 23.31 -0.23 -7.08
C LYS A 255 24.14 -1.48 -7.44
N ASN A 256 25.46 -1.40 -7.29
CA ASN A 256 26.35 -2.58 -7.35
C ASN A 256 26.36 -3.43 -6.06
N SER A 257 25.43 -3.20 -5.12
CA SER A 257 25.25 -4.08 -3.97
C SER A 257 23.82 -4.59 -3.95
N THR A 258 23.68 -5.91 -4.12
CA THR A 258 22.43 -6.62 -3.85
C THR A 258 22.03 -6.35 -2.40
N LYS A 259 20.99 -5.54 -2.18
CA LYS A 259 20.43 -5.38 -0.84
C LYS A 259 19.77 -6.69 -0.46
N SER A 260 20.36 -7.41 0.50
CA SER A 260 19.69 -8.55 1.11
C SER A 260 18.56 -8.04 2.00
N TRP A 261 17.32 -8.32 1.60
CA TRP A 261 16.12 -7.94 2.36
C TRP A 261 15.82 -8.95 3.47
N ASP A 262 15.55 -8.45 4.68
CA ASP A 262 15.04 -9.29 5.77
C ASP A 262 13.54 -9.48 5.64
N TYR A 263 12.84 -8.44 5.21
CA TYR A 263 11.39 -8.42 5.02
C TYR A 263 11.01 -7.71 3.73
N VAL A 264 9.93 -8.20 3.10
CA VAL A 264 9.26 -7.51 1.99
C VAL A 264 7.83 -7.22 2.41
N VAL A 265 7.49 -5.96 2.61
CA VAL A 265 6.15 -5.50 2.95
C VAL A 265 5.37 -5.25 1.67
N MET A 266 4.26 -5.98 1.51
CA MET A 266 3.47 -6.00 0.28
C MET A 266 2.04 -5.54 0.58
N ALA A 267 1.56 -4.51 -0.10
CA ALA A 267 0.18 -4.05 -0.02
C ALA A 267 -0.51 -4.13 -1.38
N ASP A 268 -1.67 -4.76 -1.39
CA ASP A 268 -2.59 -4.77 -2.52
C ASP A 268 -3.78 -3.83 -2.27
N GLN A 269 -4.69 -3.73 -3.22
CA GLN A 269 -5.89 -2.89 -3.11
C GLN A 269 -6.94 -3.58 -2.24
N ALA A 270 -7.58 -2.82 -1.34
CA ALA A 270 -8.58 -3.34 -0.41
C ALA A 270 -9.71 -4.10 -1.13
N LYS A 271 -10.32 -3.50 -2.16
CA LYS A 271 -11.38 -4.17 -2.94
C LYS A 271 -10.89 -5.44 -3.64
N ARG A 272 -9.70 -5.42 -4.22
CA ARG A 272 -9.12 -6.61 -4.88
C ARG A 272 -8.96 -7.76 -3.91
N MET A 273 -8.53 -7.49 -2.68
CA MET A 273 -8.42 -8.52 -1.64
C MET A 273 -9.79 -9.04 -1.17
N SER A 274 -10.88 -8.29 -1.34
CA SER A 274 -12.20 -8.68 -0.83
C SER A 274 -12.92 -9.73 -1.68
N PHE A 275 -12.76 -9.71 -2.99
CA PHE A 275 -13.55 -10.55 -3.91
C PHE A 275 -12.68 -11.58 -4.63
N ASP A 276 -13.10 -12.85 -4.65
CA ASP A 276 -12.31 -13.97 -5.22
C ASP A 276 -11.82 -13.68 -6.64
N PHE A 277 -12.72 -13.27 -7.53
CA PHE A 277 -12.39 -12.94 -8.93
C PHE A 277 -11.37 -11.79 -9.03
N SER A 278 -11.47 -10.79 -8.16
CA SER A 278 -10.55 -9.65 -8.17
C SER A 278 -9.17 -9.97 -7.57
N ARG A 279 -9.06 -11.04 -6.77
CA ARG A 279 -7.78 -11.54 -6.22
C ARG A 279 -6.96 -12.31 -7.26
N GLU A 280 -7.62 -12.98 -8.19
CA GLU A 280 -6.96 -13.90 -9.14
C GLU A 280 -5.72 -13.30 -9.83
N PRO A 281 -5.76 -12.06 -10.37
CA PRO A 281 -4.58 -11.46 -11.00
C PRO A 281 -3.41 -11.24 -10.04
N SER A 282 -3.68 -10.90 -8.78
CA SER A 282 -2.67 -10.74 -7.74
C SER A 282 -2.10 -12.10 -7.31
N LEU A 283 -2.92 -13.14 -7.22
CA LEU A 283 -2.45 -14.51 -6.98
C LEU A 283 -1.56 -15.00 -8.12
N MET A 284 -1.88 -14.69 -9.38
CA MET A 284 -1.00 -14.99 -10.51
C MET A 284 0.35 -14.25 -10.39
N ALA A 285 0.33 -12.96 -10.04
CA ALA A 285 1.56 -12.21 -9.82
C ALA A 285 2.40 -12.82 -8.67
N LEU A 286 1.75 -13.22 -7.58
CA LEU A 286 2.39 -13.91 -6.46
C LEU A 286 3.04 -15.22 -6.92
N ASN A 287 2.34 -16.01 -7.73
CA ASN A 287 2.82 -17.29 -8.23
C ASN A 287 4.02 -17.16 -9.16
N TYR A 288 3.87 -16.37 -10.23
CA TYR A 288 4.79 -16.41 -11.35
C TYR A 288 5.97 -15.46 -11.20
N THR A 289 5.89 -14.50 -10.27
CA THR A 289 6.94 -13.49 -10.12
C THR A 289 7.39 -13.31 -8.68
N TYR A 290 6.50 -12.96 -7.75
CA TYR A 290 6.94 -12.65 -6.39
C TYR A 290 7.49 -13.87 -5.65
N ALA A 291 6.79 -15.01 -5.63
CA ALA A 291 7.26 -16.19 -4.92
C ALA A 291 8.63 -16.70 -5.44
N PRO A 292 8.88 -16.81 -6.77
CA PRO A 292 10.20 -17.13 -7.29
C PRO A 292 11.29 -16.15 -6.85
N ILE A 293 11.05 -14.83 -6.93
CA ILE A 293 12.02 -13.80 -6.53
C ILE A 293 12.28 -13.86 -5.02
N LEU A 294 11.22 -14.00 -4.22
CA LEU A 294 11.31 -14.12 -2.77
C LEU A 294 12.06 -15.38 -2.34
N ASN A 295 11.93 -16.50 -3.08
CA ASN A 295 12.64 -17.74 -2.81
C ASN A 295 14.13 -17.70 -3.23
N GLN A 296 14.47 -16.87 -4.22
CA GLN A 296 15.88 -16.56 -4.53
C GLN A 296 16.53 -15.72 -3.41
N GLY A 297 15.74 -14.82 -2.82
CA GLY A 297 16.11 -14.14 -1.58
C GLY A 297 15.83 -15.00 -0.33
N SER A 298 16.16 -14.45 0.84
CA SER A 298 15.79 -15.03 2.13
C SER A 298 14.75 -14.19 2.89
N ALA A 299 14.14 -13.23 2.20
CA ALA A 299 13.26 -12.25 2.82
C ALA A 299 11.93 -12.88 3.24
N LYS A 300 11.36 -12.37 4.34
CA LYS A 300 10.05 -12.79 4.86
C LYS A 300 8.96 -11.85 4.36
N PRO A 301 7.92 -12.34 3.65
CA PRO A 301 6.83 -11.50 3.23
C PRO A 301 5.97 -11.02 4.40
N ILE A 302 5.63 -9.74 4.40
CA ILE A 302 4.62 -9.14 5.27
C ILE A 302 3.48 -8.65 4.36
N ILE A 303 2.38 -9.41 4.32
CA ILE A 303 1.17 -9.03 3.59
C ILE A 303 0.40 -8.02 4.44
N VAL A 304 0.18 -6.84 3.91
CA VAL A 304 -0.69 -5.87 4.58
C VAL A 304 -2.14 -6.24 4.31
N GLN A 305 -2.92 -6.40 5.37
CA GLN A 305 -4.37 -6.32 5.33
C GLN A 305 -4.73 -4.83 5.39
N PRO A 306 -5.03 -4.15 4.26
CA PRO A 306 -5.38 -2.75 4.30
C PRO A 306 -6.69 -2.51 5.07
N HIS A 307 -6.97 -1.24 5.36
CA HIS A 307 -8.20 -0.85 6.03
C HIS A 307 -9.39 -0.82 5.07
N ALA A 308 -10.56 -1.16 5.62
CA ALA A 308 -11.83 -0.88 4.97
C ALA A 308 -12.18 0.60 5.12
N PHE A 309 -13.03 1.08 4.22
CA PHE A 309 -13.55 2.44 4.21
C PHE A 309 -15.01 2.44 3.75
N TRP A 310 -15.70 3.56 3.98
CA TRP A 310 -17.03 3.78 3.45
C TRP A 310 -17.13 5.23 2.95
N SER A 311 -17.31 5.41 1.64
CA SER A 311 -17.32 6.73 1.02
C SER A 311 -18.39 6.80 -0.06
N SER A 312 -19.14 7.90 -0.09
CA SER A 312 -20.10 8.20 -1.17
C SER A 312 -19.43 8.55 -2.50
N ASN A 313 -18.12 8.82 -2.47
CA ASN A 313 -17.37 9.18 -3.66
C ASN A 313 -16.87 7.95 -4.44
N GLU A 314 -16.87 6.79 -3.81
CA GLU A 314 -16.36 5.53 -4.34
C GLU A 314 -17.48 4.55 -4.71
N ASN A 315 -17.18 3.63 -5.61
CA ASN A 315 -18.07 2.53 -5.93
C ASN A 315 -18.09 1.51 -4.77
N MET A 316 -19.10 1.57 -3.90
CA MET A 316 -19.25 0.62 -2.77
C MET A 316 -20.08 -0.62 -3.14
N THR A 317 -20.31 -0.88 -4.44
CA THR A 317 -21.09 -2.03 -4.90
C THR A 317 -20.50 -3.35 -4.42
N GLY A 318 -21.37 -4.26 -3.98
CA GLY A 318 -20.96 -5.57 -3.42
C GLY A 318 -20.43 -5.51 -1.99
N LEU A 319 -20.38 -4.32 -1.37
CA LEU A 319 -20.01 -4.13 0.04
C LEU A 319 -21.24 -3.67 0.83
N THR A 320 -21.30 -4.05 2.11
CA THR A 320 -22.47 -3.75 2.98
C THR A 320 -22.13 -2.76 4.08
N ASP A 321 -21.02 -2.99 4.79
CA ASP A 321 -20.55 -2.13 5.86
C ASP A 321 -19.03 -2.28 6.08
N VAL A 322 -18.46 -1.42 6.92
CA VAL A 322 -17.03 -1.41 7.25
C VAL A 322 -16.58 -2.74 7.88
N PRO A 323 -17.29 -3.34 8.85
CA PRO A 323 -16.86 -4.60 9.45
C PRO A 323 -16.85 -5.78 8.48
N THR A 324 -17.87 -5.91 7.64
CA THR A 324 -17.95 -6.96 6.60
C THR A 324 -16.83 -6.76 5.58
N PHE A 325 -16.64 -5.52 5.09
CA PHE A 325 -15.55 -5.22 4.16
C PHE A 325 -14.18 -5.54 4.78
N THR A 326 -13.94 -5.17 6.05
CA THR A 326 -12.69 -5.52 6.77
C THR A 326 -12.46 -7.03 6.82
N SER A 327 -13.51 -7.79 7.03
CA SER A 327 -13.47 -9.25 7.14
C SER A 327 -13.17 -9.91 5.79
N MET A 328 -13.75 -9.39 4.70
CA MET A 328 -13.45 -9.83 3.33
C MET A 328 -11.99 -9.56 2.95
N ILE A 329 -11.47 -8.36 3.27
CA ILE A 329 -10.04 -8.03 3.06
C ILE A 329 -9.16 -8.99 3.86
N TYR A 330 -9.52 -9.29 5.11
CA TYR A 330 -8.78 -10.21 5.96
C TYR A 330 -8.75 -11.63 5.39
N SER A 331 -9.86 -12.11 4.84
CA SER A 331 -9.92 -13.40 4.14
C SER A 331 -8.95 -13.43 2.95
N GLY A 332 -8.95 -12.41 2.09
CA GLY A 332 -7.99 -12.32 0.99
C GLY A 332 -6.53 -12.26 1.44
N ALA A 333 -6.25 -11.57 2.55
CA ALA A 333 -4.89 -11.55 3.13
C ALA A 333 -4.45 -12.92 3.64
N GLN A 334 -5.37 -13.72 4.21
CA GLN A 334 -5.11 -15.10 4.61
C GLN A 334 -4.87 -16.01 3.41
N GLU A 335 -5.61 -15.81 2.32
CA GLU A 335 -5.37 -16.55 1.08
C GLU A 335 -3.99 -16.23 0.50
N TYR A 336 -3.63 -14.95 0.39
CA TYR A 336 -2.30 -14.56 -0.11
C TYR A 336 -1.17 -15.15 0.76
N LYS A 337 -1.38 -15.18 2.08
CA LYS A 337 -0.43 -15.77 3.04
C LYS A 337 -0.29 -17.28 2.80
N SER A 338 -1.42 -17.98 2.76
CA SER A 338 -1.46 -19.44 2.53
C SER A 338 -0.85 -19.80 1.19
N PHE A 339 -1.10 -18.98 0.17
CA PHE A 339 -0.51 -19.09 -1.15
C PHE A 339 1.01 -19.00 -1.04
N LEU A 340 1.57 -17.90 -0.52
CA LEU A 340 3.03 -17.75 -0.39
C LEU A 340 3.67 -18.84 0.48
N ASP A 341 3.04 -19.24 1.58
CA ASP A 341 3.55 -20.32 2.45
C ASP A 341 3.63 -21.67 1.76
N SER A 342 2.84 -21.90 0.69
CA SER A 342 2.91 -23.14 -0.09
C SER A 342 4.12 -23.19 -1.04
N TYR A 343 4.73 -22.05 -1.36
CA TYR A 343 5.90 -21.94 -2.25
C TYR A 343 7.20 -21.63 -1.51
N LEU A 344 7.12 -20.95 -0.36
CA LEU A 344 8.27 -20.48 0.39
C LEU A 344 8.67 -21.46 1.50
N SER A 345 9.95 -21.44 1.87
CA SER A 345 10.44 -22.22 3.00
C SER A 345 9.77 -21.80 4.32
N SER A 346 9.69 -22.71 5.30
CA SER A 346 9.14 -22.41 6.63
C SER A 346 9.85 -21.24 7.34
N LYS A 347 11.14 -21.01 7.04
CA LYS A 347 11.91 -19.87 7.53
C LYS A 347 11.42 -18.53 6.96
N GLN A 348 10.81 -18.55 5.78
CA GLN A 348 10.25 -17.42 5.07
C GLN A 348 8.72 -17.32 5.19
N SER A 349 8.11 -18.05 6.12
CA SER A 349 6.66 -18.04 6.26
C SER A 349 6.11 -16.60 6.37
N ALA A 350 5.13 -16.33 5.51
CA ALA A 350 4.52 -15.03 5.37
C ALA A 350 3.78 -14.63 6.64
N ARG A 351 3.73 -13.34 6.92
CA ARG A 351 2.96 -12.78 8.04
C ARG A 351 1.97 -11.76 7.52
N ILE A 352 0.88 -11.58 8.25
CA ILE A 352 -0.08 -10.52 7.97
C ILE A 352 0.20 -9.35 8.91
N ALA A 353 0.23 -8.14 8.37
CA ALA A 353 0.10 -6.89 9.12
C ALA A 353 -1.39 -6.50 9.16
N PRO A 354 -2.08 -6.68 10.31
CA PRO A 354 -3.54 -6.60 10.39
C PRO A 354 -4.04 -5.15 10.51
N VAL A 355 -3.71 -4.31 9.53
CA VAL A 355 -4.00 -2.87 9.59
C VAL A 355 -5.50 -2.62 9.57
N GLY A 356 -6.25 -3.31 8.72
CA GLY A 356 -7.71 -3.18 8.70
C GLY A 356 -8.37 -3.56 10.02
N ASN A 357 -7.89 -4.61 10.70
CA ASN A 357 -8.38 -4.96 12.03
C ASN A 357 -8.02 -3.88 13.07
N ALA A 358 -6.87 -3.20 12.91
CA ALA A 358 -6.50 -2.08 13.76
C ALA A 358 -7.41 -0.86 13.54
N PHE A 359 -7.77 -0.55 12.29
CA PHE A 359 -8.74 0.50 11.98
C PHE A 359 -10.13 0.16 12.52
N LEU A 360 -10.59 -1.09 12.36
CA LEU A 360 -11.87 -1.56 12.90
C LEU A 360 -11.90 -1.50 14.44
N ALA A 361 -10.76 -1.74 15.10
CA ALA A 361 -10.66 -1.56 16.54
C ALA A 361 -10.75 -0.08 16.97
N VAL A 362 -10.28 0.88 16.16
CA VAL A 362 -10.53 2.31 16.41
C VAL A 362 -11.99 2.66 16.16
N TYR A 363 -12.58 2.14 15.07
CA TYR A 363 -14.00 2.30 14.76
C TYR A 363 -14.91 1.92 15.94
N ASP A 364 -14.63 0.77 16.56
CA ASP A 364 -15.45 0.23 17.65
C ASP A 364 -15.24 0.91 19.02
N ASP A 365 -14.00 1.29 19.33
CA ASP A 365 -13.62 1.74 20.69
C ASP A 365 -13.43 3.26 20.79
N HIS A 366 -13.16 3.93 19.67
CA HIS A 366 -12.82 5.35 19.60
C HIS A 366 -13.47 6.01 18.37
N PRO A 367 -14.83 6.01 18.27
CA PRO A 367 -15.54 6.50 17.09
C PRO A 367 -15.19 7.96 16.75
N ASP A 368 -14.94 8.80 17.75
CA ASP A 368 -14.52 10.21 17.55
C ASP A 368 -13.18 10.36 16.83
N LEU A 369 -12.30 9.35 16.94
CA LEU A 369 -11.00 9.32 16.28
C LEU A 369 -11.06 8.67 14.89
N TYR A 370 -12.04 7.78 14.66
CA TYR A 370 -12.09 6.95 13.45
C TYR A 370 -12.10 7.78 12.18
N ASN A 371 -12.96 8.81 12.10
CA ASN A 371 -13.04 9.67 10.91
C ASN A 371 -11.73 10.43 10.66
N SER A 372 -10.98 10.77 11.71
CA SER A 372 -9.67 11.43 11.57
C SER A 372 -8.57 10.50 11.06
N LEU A 373 -8.80 9.18 10.95
CA LEU A 373 -7.85 8.25 10.32
C LEU A 373 -7.80 8.42 8.80
N PHE A 374 -8.76 9.13 8.20
CA PHE A 374 -8.91 9.28 6.77
C PHE A 374 -8.65 10.72 6.33
N LEU A 375 -8.21 10.88 5.07
CA LEU A 375 -8.27 12.16 4.37
C LEU A 375 -9.73 12.53 4.08
N SER A 376 -9.94 13.74 3.56
CA SER A 376 -11.23 14.31 3.14
C SER A 376 -12.09 13.36 2.28
N SER A 377 -11.45 12.52 1.46
CA SER A 377 -12.11 11.53 0.61
C SER A 377 -12.83 10.42 1.39
N GLY A 378 -12.48 10.21 2.66
CA GLY A 378 -12.96 9.11 3.49
C GLY A 378 -12.36 7.74 3.12
N VAL A 379 -11.35 7.70 2.24
CA VAL A 379 -10.79 6.45 1.69
C VAL A 379 -9.35 6.27 2.12
N GLN A 380 -8.50 7.25 1.80
CA GLN A 380 -7.08 7.13 2.01
C GLN A 380 -6.67 7.53 3.43
N PRO A 381 -5.58 6.96 3.99
CA PRO A 381 -5.17 7.26 5.35
C PRO A 381 -4.64 8.71 5.46
N SER A 382 -5.11 9.43 6.48
CA SER A 382 -4.52 10.69 6.92
C SER A 382 -3.14 10.46 7.56
N PRO A 383 -2.39 11.50 7.96
CA PRO A 383 -1.20 11.32 8.80
C PRO A 383 -1.48 10.49 10.08
N ILE A 384 -2.66 10.65 10.67
CA ILE A 384 -3.09 9.89 11.86
C ILE A 384 -3.28 8.39 11.50
N GLY A 385 -3.98 8.10 10.39
CA GLY A 385 -4.14 6.73 9.88
C GLY A 385 -2.81 6.09 9.47
N SER A 386 -1.91 6.87 8.88
CA SER A 386 -0.58 6.43 8.42
C SER A 386 0.33 6.04 9.60
N LEU A 387 0.18 6.72 10.75
CA LEU A 387 0.84 6.31 11.99
C LEU A 387 0.32 4.94 12.46
N LEU A 388 -0.99 4.69 12.42
CA LEU A 388 -1.55 3.38 12.79
C LEU A 388 -1.07 2.26 11.86
N TYR A 389 -0.98 2.51 10.55
CA TYR A 389 -0.34 1.61 9.59
C TYR A 389 1.08 1.26 10.00
N SER A 390 1.92 2.28 10.20
CA SER A 390 3.35 2.10 10.45
C SER A 390 3.61 1.35 11.75
N LEU A 391 2.81 1.62 12.79
CA LEU A 391 2.88 0.89 14.06
C LEU A 391 2.51 -0.60 13.90
N THR A 392 1.52 -0.90 13.07
CA THR A 392 1.06 -2.27 12.79
C THR A 392 2.07 -3.04 11.95
N ILE A 393 2.66 -2.40 10.94
CA ILE A 393 3.74 -2.98 10.13
C ILE A 393 4.97 -3.25 11.01
N TYR A 394 5.42 -2.26 11.79
CA TYR A 394 6.54 -2.42 12.71
C TYR A 394 6.33 -3.60 13.67
N ALA A 395 5.15 -3.68 14.29
CA ALA A 395 4.81 -4.76 15.22
C ALA A 395 4.75 -6.13 14.53
N SER A 396 4.43 -6.18 13.24
CA SER A 396 4.41 -7.42 12.46
C SER A 396 5.81 -7.92 12.12
N ILE A 397 6.75 -6.99 11.88
CA ILE A 397 8.17 -7.25 11.63
C ILE A 397 8.84 -7.72 12.93
N TYR A 398 8.84 -6.90 13.98
CA TYR A 398 9.64 -7.13 15.18
C TYR A 398 8.93 -7.92 16.29
N LYS A 399 7.62 -8.17 16.16
CA LYS A 399 6.80 -8.80 17.21
C LYS A 399 6.87 -8.06 18.56
N THR A 400 7.16 -6.77 18.51
CA THR A 400 7.13 -5.83 19.63
C THR A 400 6.69 -4.45 19.13
N MET A 401 6.32 -3.57 20.03
CA MET A 401 6.01 -2.19 19.67
C MET A 401 7.28 -1.33 19.62
N PRO A 402 7.33 -0.27 18.81
CA PRO A 402 8.50 0.62 18.78
C PRO A 402 8.67 1.35 20.12
N PRO A 403 9.88 1.87 20.42
CA PRO A 403 10.10 2.68 21.61
C PRO A 403 9.12 3.85 21.66
N ARG A 404 8.49 4.08 22.82
CA ARG A 404 7.49 5.15 22.97
C ARG A 404 8.08 6.53 22.69
N SER A 405 9.35 6.75 23.01
CA SER A 405 10.08 7.99 22.72
C SER A 405 10.11 8.34 21.23
N ASN A 406 9.99 7.35 20.34
CA ASN A 406 10.02 7.55 18.89
C ASN A 406 8.62 7.78 18.31
N VAL A 407 7.56 7.63 19.12
CA VAL A 407 6.15 7.71 18.68
C VAL A 407 5.42 8.85 19.36
N MET A 408 5.66 9.05 20.66
CA MET A 408 5.02 10.07 21.49
C MET A 408 6.00 11.23 21.68
N MET A 409 6.23 11.97 20.61
CA MET A 409 7.18 13.08 20.58
C MET A 409 6.56 14.36 21.11
N ASN A 410 7.37 15.25 21.70
CA ASN A 410 6.91 16.60 22.11
C ASN A 410 6.41 17.40 20.90
N ASP A 411 7.18 17.37 19.81
CA ASP A 411 6.78 17.88 18.52
C ASP A 411 6.40 16.68 17.62
N MET A 412 5.10 16.52 17.36
CA MET A 412 4.58 15.40 16.58
C MET A 412 4.85 15.55 15.07
N SER A 413 5.23 16.74 14.58
CA SER A 413 5.64 16.93 13.18
C SER A 413 6.92 16.18 12.84
N GLN A 414 7.76 15.92 13.85
CA GLN A 414 9.00 15.18 13.71
C GLN A 414 8.80 13.76 13.16
N LEU A 415 7.65 13.12 13.43
CA LEU A 415 7.32 11.80 12.87
C LEU A 415 7.39 11.76 11.35
N PHE A 416 7.10 12.89 10.70
CA PHE A 416 7.03 13.02 9.24
C PHE A 416 8.16 13.91 8.69
N SER A 417 9.14 14.30 9.52
CA SER A 417 10.26 15.17 9.14
C SER A 417 11.08 14.63 7.97
N THR A 418 11.08 13.30 7.80
CA THR A 418 11.78 12.63 6.72
C THR A 418 10.87 12.20 5.59
N SER A 419 9.54 12.29 5.72
CA SER A 419 8.62 11.87 4.66
C SER A 419 8.86 12.68 3.38
N ARG A 420 8.99 12.00 2.24
CA ARG A 420 9.14 12.64 0.92
C ARG A 420 7.97 13.57 0.64
N LYS A 421 6.77 13.17 1.04
CA LYS A 421 5.58 14.00 0.97
C LYS A 421 4.62 13.67 2.08
N VAL A 422 4.10 14.70 2.73
CA VAL A 422 2.99 14.59 3.68
C VAL A 422 1.75 15.17 3.00
N TYR A 423 0.68 14.40 3.01
CA TYR A 423 -0.60 14.78 2.46
C TYR A 423 -1.52 15.13 3.61
N SER A 424 -1.79 16.42 3.76
CA SER A 424 -2.76 16.97 4.70
C SER A 424 -3.73 17.84 3.93
N GLU A 425 -4.92 17.32 3.61
CA GLU A 425 -6.00 18.13 3.04
C GLU A 425 -6.95 18.60 4.12
N GLY A 426 -7.37 19.87 4.04
CA GLY A 426 -8.36 20.47 4.93
C GLY A 426 -8.00 20.38 6.42
N SER A 427 -8.90 19.77 7.20
CA SER A 427 -8.79 19.62 8.67
C SER A 427 -7.88 18.48 9.13
N SER A 428 -7.21 17.76 8.22
CA SER A 428 -6.36 16.60 8.55
C SER A 428 -5.06 17.04 9.20
N THR A 429 -5.10 17.24 10.52
CA THR A 429 -3.93 17.63 11.31
C THR A 429 -2.98 16.45 11.53
N LEU A 430 -1.72 16.78 11.81
CA LEU A 430 -0.76 15.82 12.34
C LEU A 430 -1.28 15.20 13.65
N PRO A 431 -0.96 13.93 13.96
CA PRO A 431 -1.44 13.29 15.17
C PRO A 431 -0.98 14.04 16.42
N THR A 432 -1.88 14.26 17.37
CA THR A 432 -1.51 14.69 18.72
C THR A 432 -0.86 13.55 19.51
N GLN A 433 -0.14 13.87 20.59
CA GLN A 433 0.41 12.84 21.49
C GLN A 433 -0.66 11.91 22.05
N GLN A 434 -1.84 12.45 22.38
CA GLN A 434 -2.95 11.65 22.91
C GLN A 434 -3.48 10.67 21.87
N GLN A 435 -3.66 11.11 20.62
CA GLN A 435 -4.05 10.23 19.52
C GLN A 435 -2.98 9.16 19.29
N ALA A 436 -1.70 9.52 19.21
CA ALA A 436 -0.61 8.57 19.07
C ALA A 436 -0.58 7.52 20.21
N LYS A 437 -0.89 7.93 21.45
CA LYS A 437 -1.03 7.01 22.59
C LYS A 437 -2.18 6.02 22.44
N ILE A 438 -3.32 6.44 21.88
CA ILE A 438 -4.44 5.57 21.57
C ILE A 438 -4.03 4.57 20.48
N LEU A 439 -3.52 5.07 19.35
CA LEU A 439 -3.12 4.24 18.20
C LEU A 439 -2.05 3.20 18.57
N TYR A 440 -1.07 3.58 19.40
CA TYR A 440 -0.06 2.66 19.92
C TYR A 440 -0.67 1.51 20.73
N LYS A 441 -1.68 1.80 21.57
CA LYS A 441 -2.37 0.75 22.33
C LYS A 441 -3.19 -0.17 21.41
N VAL A 442 -3.88 0.40 20.42
CA VAL A 442 -4.68 -0.36 19.45
C VAL A 442 -3.77 -1.26 18.62
N ALA A 443 -2.72 -0.73 17.99
CA ALA A 443 -1.75 -1.51 17.22
C ALA A 443 -1.15 -2.66 18.02
N ARG A 444 -0.77 -2.40 19.29
CA ARG A 444 -0.26 -3.45 20.21
C ARG A 444 -1.30 -4.54 20.45
N ARG A 445 -2.54 -4.14 20.75
CA ARG A 445 -3.62 -5.07 21.12
C ARG A 445 -4.00 -5.94 19.92
N VAL A 446 -4.11 -5.38 18.73
CA VAL A 446 -4.48 -6.13 17.52
C VAL A 446 -3.30 -6.98 17.03
N THR A 447 -2.13 -6.38 16.82
CA THR A 447 -1.02 -7.06 16.13
C THR A 447 -0.29 -8.07 17.00
N LEU A 448 -0.06 -7.74 18.27
CA LEU A 448 0.75 -8.58 19.16
C LEU A 448 -0.09 -9.49 20.06
N LYS A 449 -1.32 -9.09 20.39
CA LYS A 449 -2.23 -9.89 21.22
C LYS A 449 -3.34 -10.58 20.44
N GLY A 450 -3.40 -10.40 19.12
CA GLY A 450 -4.38 -11.05 18.26
C GLY A 450 -5.83 -10.61 18.52
N TYR A 451 -6.05 -9.43 19.12
CA TYR A 451 -7.40 -8.95 19.37
C TYR A 451 -8.15 -8.71 18.05
N LYS A 452 -9.34 -9.32 17.94
CA LYS A 452 -10.33 -9.01 16.93
C LYS A 452 -11.40 -8.11 17.54
N SER A 453 -11.84 -7.12 16.77
CA SER A 453 -12.86 -6.18 17.23
C SER A 453 -14.22 -6.86 17.42
N LYS A 454 -15.08 -6.32 18.29
CA LYS A 454 -16.42 -6.87 18.54
C LYS A 454 -17.29 -6.91 17.29
N SER A 455 -17.08 -5.98 16.36
CA SER A 455 -17.80 -5.93 15.09
C SER A 455 -17.16 -6.81 14.00
N PHE A 456 -15.99 -7.41 14.23
CA PHE A 456 -15.34 -8.27 13.24
C PHE A 456 -16.22 -9.47 12.93
N VAL A 457 -16.50 -9.68 11.65
CA VAL A 457 -17.35 -10.78 11.17
C VAL A 457 -16.43 -11.93 10.79
N GLU A 458 -16.53 -13.07 11.47
CA GLU A 458 -15.82 -14.25 10.98
C GLU A 458 -16.52 -14.73 9.70
N SER A 459 -15.79 -14.74 8.58
CA SER A 459 -16.28 -15.37 7.37
C SER A 459 -16.41 -16.87 7.66
N SER A 460 -17.64 -17.39 7.58
CA SER A 460 -17.87 -18.83 7.49
C SER A 460 -17.26 -19.31 6.17
N SER A 461 -16.05 -19.84 6.27
CA SER A 461 -15.28 -20.44 5.17
C SER A 461 -15.99 -21.64 4.56
#